data_AF-A0A1R1BPU7-F1
#
_entry.id   AF-A0A1R1BPU7-F1
#
_cell.length_a   1.000
_cell.length_b   1.000
_cell.length_c   1.000
_cell.angle_alpha   90.00
_cell.angle_beta   90.00
_cell.angle_gamma   90.00
#
_symmetry.space_group_name_H-M   'P 1'
#
loop_
_entity.id
_entity.type
_entity.pdbx_description
1 polymer ?
#
loop_
_entity_poly.entity_id
_entity_poly.type
_entity_poly.pdbx_seq_one_letter_code
_entity_poly.pdbx_strand_id
1 'polypeptide(L)'
;MNRGSSDQPWLTDIDELKQAYRSTHHILLKAKKVAHPPEEQQLIAEMIADVNYAIEWMHTGKCPGNRRGIERRAAYQREKLVDPFQMQIYMQQHNPVMDEPAAVTESQRLQIEHVLASLSVRERECYELHHGMSYSLSEIAELLGVKKGTVQGYVQTANKKVVQAKQCGSTGE
;
A
#
# COMPACT_ATOMS: atom_id res chain seq x y z
N MET A 1 -16.49 -40.33 -9.92
CA MET A 1 -15.57 -39.72 -10.91
C MET A 1 -14.31 -39.27 -10.19
N ASN A 2 -13.33 -40.17 -10.04
CA ASN A 2 -12.00 -39.81 -9.56
C ASN A 2 -11.18 -39.35 -10.77
N ARG A 3 -10.92 -38.04 -10.87
CA ARG A 3 -9.88 -37.55 -11.77
C ARG A 3 -8.59 -37.56 -10.97
N GLY A 4 -7.65 -38.39 -11.41
CA GLY A 4 -6.27 -38.30 -10.99
C GLY A 4 -5.74 -36.89 -11.23
N SER A 5 -5.11 -36.33 -10.21
CA SER A 5 -4.29 -35.14 -10.34
C SER A 5 -2.87 -35.57 -10.02
N SER A 6 -2.27 -36.31 -10.96
CA SER A 6 -0.82 -36.42 -11.07
C SER A 6 -0.25 -35.04 -11.39
N ASP A 7 0.82 -34.66 -10.68
CA ASP A 7 1.60 -33.42 -10.80
C ASP A 7 1.05 -32.16 -10.10
N GLN A 8 0.91 -32.22 -8.77
CA GLN A 8 1.18 -31.03 -7.95
C GLN A 8 2.52 -31.26 -7.23
N PRO A 9 3.61 -30.56 -7.60
CA PRO A 9 4.95 -30.77 -7.02
C PRO A 9 5.09 -30.21 -5.60
N TRP A 10 3.99 -29.74 -5.00
CA TRP A 10 3.96 -29.05 -3.72
C TRP A 10 2.82 -29.59 -2.85
N LEU A 11 3.07 -29.63 -1.55
CA LEU A 11 2.14 -30.11 -0.52
C LEU A 11 0.87 -29.24 -0.51
N THR A 12 -0.27 -29.82 -0.91
CA THR A 12 -1.53 -29.06 -1.03
C THR A 12 -2.32 -29.02 0.27
N ASP A 13 -2.12 -29.99 1.16
CA ASP A 13 -2.84 -30.10 2.42
C ASP A 13 -1.96 -29.74 3.63
N ILE A 14 -2.55 -29.06 4.61
CA ILE A 14 -1.85 -28.60 5.81
C ILE A 14 -1.41 -29.77 6.69
N ASP A 15 -2.17 -30.86 6.70
CA ASP A 15 -1.81 -32.05 7.48
C ASP A 15 -0.65 -32.80 6.84
N GLU A 16 -0.59 -32.83 5.51
CA GLU A 16 0.56 -33.35 4.75
C GLU A 16 1.83 -32.52 5.03
N LEU A 17 1.68 -31.19 5.03
CA LEU A 17 2.78 -30.27 5.36
C LEU A 17 3.29 -30.46 6.80
N LYS A 18 2.38 -30.60 7.77
CA LYS A 18 2.74 -30.88 9.17
C LYS A 18 3.48 -32.21 9.31
N GLN A 19 3.06 -33.25 8.59
CA GLN A 19 3.74 -34.55 8.59
C GLN A 19 5.14 -34.45 7.99
N ALA A 20 5.30 -33.75 6.86
CA ALA A 20 6.60 -33.52 6.24
C ALA A 20 7.57 -32.83 7.21
N TYR A 21 7.16 -31.73 7.86
CA TYR A 21 8.00 -31.02 8.83
C TYR A 21 8.37 -31.86 10.06
N ARG A 22 7.43 -32.68 10.57
CA ARG A 22 7.72 -33.63 11.66
C ARG A 22 8.74 -34.70 11.24
N SER A 23 8.66 -35.18 9.99
CA SER A 23 9.61 -36.15 9.46
C SER A 23 11.02 -35.54 9.36
N THR A 24 11.12 -34.31 8.86
CA THR A 24 12.39 -33.55 8.77
C THR A 24 12.98 -33.31 10.15
N HIS A 25 12.16 -32.91 11.13
CA HIS A 25 12.58 -32.76 12.52
C HIS A 25 13.21 -34.04 13.08
N HIS A 26 12.58 -35.19 12.83
CA HIS A 26 13.08 -36.48 13.27
C HIS A 26 14.41 -36.85 12.59
N ILE A 27 14.57 -36.54 11.30
CA ILE A 27 15.83 -36.74 10.55
C ILE A 27 16.94 -35.87 11.15
N LEU A 28 16.66 -34.59 11.40
CA LEU A 28 17.63 -33.66 11.99
C LEU A 28 18.06 -34.09 13.40
N LEU A 29 17.14 -34.61 14.22
CA LEU A 29 17.48 -35.17 15.53
C LEU A 29 18.42 -36.37 15.44
N LYS A 30 18.26 -37.22 14.41
CA LYS A 30 19.20 -38.32 14.15
C LYS A 30 20.55 -37.79 13.68
N ALA A 31 20.55 -36.85 12.74
CA ALA A 31 21.77 -36.23 12.21
C ALA A 31 22.59 -35.56 13.31
N LYS A 32 21.94 -34.84 14.24
CA LYS A 32 22.60 -34.19 15.38
C LYS A 32 23.35 -35.17 16.29
N LYS A 33 22.82 -36.39 16.47
CA LYS A 33 23.46 -37.43 17.29
C LYS A 33 24.69 -38.04 16.64
N VAL A 34 24.73 -38.05 15.31
CA VAL A 34 25.82 -38.62 14.51
C VAL A 34 26.92 -37.58 14.24
N ALA A 35 26.56 -36.30 14.19
CA ALA A 35 27.52 -35.21 14.01
C ALA A 35 28.55 -35.15 15.16
N HIS A 36 29.83 -35.13 14.82
CA HIS A 36 30.94 -35.05 15.78
C HIS A 36 31.56 -33.65 15.89
N PRO A 37 31.74 -32.89 14.80
CA PRO A 37 32.24 -31.52 14.91
C PRO A 37 31.25 -30.62 15.66
N PRO A 38 31.71 -29.75 16.57
CA PRO A 38 30.84 -28.85 17.31
C PRO A 38 30.11 -27.85 16.40
N GLU A 39 30.74 -27.43 15.30
CA GLU A 39 30.16 -26.52 14.31
C GLU A 39 28.96 -27.16 13.58
N GLU A 40 29.09 -28.42 13.16
CA GLU A 40 27.99 -29.18 12.53
C GLU A 40 26.84 -29.41 13.52
N GLN A 41 27.15 -29.70 14.79
CA GLN A 41 26.12 -29.86 15.82
C GLN A 41 25.35 -28.56 16.07
N GLN A 42 26.03 -27.40 16.01
CA GLN A 42 25.41 -26.09 16.16
C GLN A 42 24.51 -25.77 14.96
N LEU A 43 25.01 -25.97 13.73
CA LEU A 43 24.22 -25.76 12.52
C LEU A 43 22.95 -26.62 12.51
N ILE A 44 23.05 -27.91 12.87
CA ILE A 44 21.89 -28.79 12.96
C ILE A 44 20.95 -28.35 14.09
N ALA A 45 21.46 -27.80 15.19
CA ALA A 45 20.61 -27.26 16.26
C ALA A 45 19.79 -26.05 15.80
N GLU A 46 20.39 -25.17 15.00
CA GLU A 46 19.70 -24.02 14.38
C GLU A 46 18.62 -24.49 13.40
N MET A 47 18.93 -25.48 12.54
CA MET A 47 17.95 -26.09 11.65
C MET A 47 16.75 -26.71 12.40
N ILE A 48 17.01 -27.36 13.56
CA ILE A 48 15.94 -27.90 14.41
C ILE A 48 15.07 -26.77 14.99
N ALA A 49 15.68 -25.66 15.39
CA ALA A 49 14.95 -24.50 15.92
C ALA A 49 14.02 -23.90 14.86
N ASP A 50 14.49 -23.77 13.61
CA ASP A 50 13.69 -23.25 12.50
C ASP A 50 12.51 -24.16 12.17
N VAL A 51 12.73 -25.48 12.13
CA VAL A 51 11.65 -26.47 11.89
C VAL A 51 10.62 -26.43 13.03
N ASN A 52 11.06 -26.34 14.28
CA ASN A 52 10.15 -26.19 15.43
C ASN A 52 9.35 -24.89 15.35
N TYR A 53 9.97 -23.78 14.96
CA TYR A 53 9.31 -22.49 14.78
C TYR A 53 8.19 -22.58 13.74
N ALA A 54 8.45 -23.22 12.60
CA ALA A 54 7.44 -23.46 11.58
C ALA A 54 6.29 -24.37 12.06
N ILE A 55 6.61 -25.45 12.80
CA ILE A 55 5.61 -26.35 13.38
C ILE A 55 4.69 -25.61 14.36
N GLU A 56 5.23 -24.76 15.23
CA GLU A 56 4.44 -23.99 16.18
C GLU A 56 3.48 -23.03 15.48
N TRP A 57 3.90 -22.38 14.40
CA TRP A 57 3.03 -21.56 13.55
C TRP A 57 1.87 -22.36 12.97
N MET A 58 2.15 -23.53 12.39
CA MET A 58 1.11 -24.39 11.79
C MET A 58 0.15 -24.98 12.82
N HIS A 59 0.58 -25.12 14.08
CA HIS A 59 -0.26 -25.68 15.15
C HIS A 59 -1.09 -24.61 15.86
N THR A 60 -0.50 -23.44 16.14
CA THR A 60 -1.14 -22.39 16.95
C THR A 60 -1.79 -21.30 16.11
N GLY A 61 -1.38 -21.14 14.85
CA GLY A 61 -1.75 -20.02 13.98
C GLY A 61 -1.27 -18.67 14.49
N LYS A 62 -0.33 -18.64 15.45
CA LYS A 62 0.18 -17.44 16.11
C LYS A 62 1.70 -17.45 16.09
N CYS A 63 2.30 -16.27 16.18
CA CYS A 63 3.76 -16.13 16.24
C CYS A 63 4.35 -16.83 17.48
N PRO A 64 5.21 -17.84 17.30
CA PRO A 64 5.95 -18.52 18.36
C PRO A 64 6.71 -17.53 19.23
N GLY A 65 6.74 -17.78 20.55
CA GLY A 65 7.45 -16.94 21.52
C GLY A 65 6.77 -15.61 21.88
N ASN A 66 5.72 -15.18 21.18
CA ASN A 66 5.01 -13.95 21.51
C ASN A 66 3.84 -14.21 22.46
N ARG A 67 3.94 -13.75 23.72
CA ARG A 67 2.94 -14.01 24.77
C ARG A 67 1.59 -13.29 24.54
N ARG A 68 1.54 -12.30 23.65
CA ARG A 68 0.36 -11.46 23.38
C ARG A 68 0.08 -11.42 21.87
N GLY A 69 -1.18 -11.55 21.45
CA GLY A 69 -1.51 -11.62 20.03
C GLY A 69 -1.43 -10.28 19.29
N ILE A 70 -1.64 -10.33 17.97
CA ILE A 70 -1.52 -9.16 17.10
C ILE A 70 -2.63 -8.12 17.32
N GLU A 71 -3.77 -8.54 17.86
CA GLU A 71 -4.90 -7.68 18.22
C GLU A 71 -4.49 -6.54 19.17
N ARG A 72 -3.56 -6.78 20.10
CA ARG A 72 -3.06 -5.72 20.98
C ARG A 72 -2.23 -4.66 20.26
N ARG A 73 -1.55 -4.99 19.15
CA ARG A 73 -0.81 -3.98 18.39
C ARG A 73 -1.73 -2.95 17.74
N ALA A 74 -2.93 -3.35 17.31
CA ALA A 74 -3.89 -2.40 16.74
C ALA A 74 -4.32 -1.34 17.77
N ALA A 75 -4.74 -1.78 18.97
CA ALA A 75 -5.21 -0.91 20.02
C ALA A 75 -4.15 0.06 20.57
N TYR A 76 -2.88 -0.37 20.70
CA TYR A 76 -1.83 0.48 21.29
C TYR A 76 -0.97 1.23 20.28
N GLN A 77 -0.85 0.76 19.04
CA GLN A 77 0.06 1.36 18.04
C GLN A 77 -0.66 2.07 16.89
N ARG A 78 -1.90 1.71 16.57
CA ARG A 78 -2.66 2.34 15.47
C ARG A 78 -3.72 3.31 15.95
N GLU A 79 -4.30 3.05 17.12
CA GLU A 79 -5.31 3.93 17.70
C GLU A 79 -4.63 5.03 18.51
N LYS A 80 -4.72 6.27 18.02
CA LYS A 80 -4.46 7.47 18.83
C LYS A 80 -5.79 7.90 19.43
N LEU A 81 -5.86 7.98 20.75
CA LEU A 81 -6.98 8.62 21.44
C LEU A 81 -7.00 10.10 21.06
N VAL A 82 -7.99 10.49 20.27
CA VAL A 82 -8.24 11.88 19.87
C VAL A 82 -9.63 12.25 20.40
N ASP A 83 -9.72 13.42 21.02
CA ASP A 83 -11.01 14.01 21.38
C ASP A 83 -11.85 14.20 20.11
N PRO A 84 -13.06 13.61 20.01
CA PRO A 84 -13.94 13.77 18.87
C PRO A 84 -14.15 15.23 18.46
N PHE A 85 -14.17 16.15 19.43
CA PHE A 85 -14.36 17.57 19.17
C PHE A 85 -13.13 18.20 18.49
N GLN A 86 -11.92 17.83 18.91
CA GLN A 86 -10.68 18.26 18.27
C GLN A 86 -10.55 17.69 16.85
N MET A 87 -10.96 16.43 16.64
CA MET A 87 -11.03 15.83 15.31
C MET A 87 -11.99 16.62 14.40
N GLN A 88 -13.17 16.95 14.90
CA GLN A 88 -14.17 17.72 14.16
C GLN A 88 -13.66 19.12 13.78
N ILE A 89 -13.01 19.83 14.71
CA ILE A 89 -12.41 21.15 14.43
C ILE A 89 -11.31 21.03 13.37
N TYR A 90 -10.40 20.06 13.51
CA TYR A 90 -9.33 19.83 12.52
C TYR A 90 -9.90 19.53 11.13
N MET A 91 -10.92 18.68 11.07
CA MET A 91 -11.63 18.36 9.83
C MET A 91 -12.30 19.61 9.24
N GLN A 92 -12.97 20.44 10.04
CA GLN A 92 -13.59 21.69 9.57
C GLN A 92 -12.56 22.73 9.09
N GLN A 93 -11.37 22.77 9.70
CA GLN A 93 -10.30 23.68 9.29
C GLN A 93 -9.67 23.28 7.96
N HIS A 94 -9.51 21.98 7.71
CA HIS A 94 -8.88 21.45 6.49
C HIS A 94 -9.86 21.07 5.38
N ASN A 95 -11.12 20.85 5.74
CA ASN A 95 -12.24 20.55 4.86
C ASN A 95 -13.45 21.25 5.50
N PRO A 96 -13.63 22.56 5.26
CA PRO A 96 -14.85 23.21 5.71
C PRO A 96 -15.99 22.40 5.11
N VAL A 97 -16.84 21.85 5.97
CA VAL A 97 -18.09 21.22 5.57
C VAL A 97 -18.89 22.34 4.93
N MET A 98 -18.72 22.49 3.62
CA MET A 98 -19.56 23.31 2.81
C MET A 98 -20.87 22.52 2.77
N ASP A 99 -21.88 22.98 3.52
CA ASP A 99 -23.20 22.34 3.60
C ASP A 99 -23.89 22.20 2.22
N GLU A 100 -23.35 22.84 1.18
CA GLU A 100 -23.50 22.44 -0.22
C GLU A 100 -22.12 22.57 -0.88
N PRO A 101 -21.68 21.66 -1.79
CA PRO A 101 -20.52 21.93 -2.62
C PRO A 101 -20.74 23.30 -3.25
N ALA A 102 -19.86 24.28 -2.99
CA ALA A 102 -20.02 25.65 -3.49
C ALA A 102 -20.42 25.55 -4.96
N ALA A 103 -21.70 25.83 -5.25
CA ALA A 103 -22.28 25.48 -6.53
C ALA A 103 -21.57 26.34 -7.57
N VAL A 104 -20.62 25.72 -8.27
CA VAL A 104 -19.88 26.37 -9.35
C VAL A 104 -20.93 26.91 -10.28
N THR A 105 -21.06 28.23 -10.35
CA THR A 105 -22.07 28.86 -11.20
C THR A 105 -21.78 28.45 -12.65
N GLU A 106 -22.80 28.34 -13.50
CA GLU A 106 -22.59 27.96 -14.90
C GLU A 106 -21.56 28.85 -15.60
N SER A 107 -21.51 30.14 -15.27
CA SER A 107 -20.46 31.06 -15.74
C SER A 107 -19.04 30.65 -15.32
N GLN A 108 -18.86 30.22 -14.06
CA GLN A 108 -17.56 29.74 -13.55
C GLN A 108 -17.18 28.40 -14.20
N ARG A 109 -18.16 27.53 -14.46
CA ARG A 109 -17.94 26.27 -15.17
C ARG A 109 -17.45 26.52 -16.60
N LEU A 110 -18.11 27.42 -17.33
CA LEU A 110 -17.71 27.81 -18.68
C LEU A 110 -16.32 28.47 -18.71
N GLN A 111 -15.99 29.29 -17.70
CA GLN A 111 -14.65 29.86 -17.56
C GLN A 111 -13.60 28.76 -17.36
N ILE A 112 -13.86 27.78 -16.50
CA ILE A 112 -12.95 26.65 -16.27
C ILE A 112 -12.77 25.86 -17.57
N GLU A 113 -13.86 25.54 -18.27
CA GLU A 113 -13.81 24.79 -19.53
C GLU A 113 -13.01 25.53 -20.61
N HIS A 114 -13.23 26.83 -20.76
CA HIS A 114 -12.49 27.67 -21.69
C HIS A 114 -10.98 27.68 -21.40
N VAL A 115 -10.60 27.79 -20.12
CA VAL A 115 -9.19 27.75 -19.71
C VAL A 115 -8.58 26.36 -19.97
N LEU A 116 -9.30 25.28 -19.63
CA LEU A 116 -8.83 23.92 -19.86
C LEU A 116 -8.70 23.59 -21.36
N ALA A 117 -9.54 24.18 -22.22
CA ALA A 117 -9.45 24.03 -23.67
C ALA A 117 -8.18 24.68 -24.27
N SER A 118 -7.57 25.65 -23.58
CA SER A 118 -6.32 26.29 -24.03
C SER A 118 -5.05 25.47 -23.72
N LEU A 119 -5.16 24.45 -22.86
CA LEU A 119 -4.06 23.57 -22.51
C LEU A 119 -3.84 22.51 -23.60
N SER A 120 -2.59 22.08 -23.79
CA SER A 120 -2.33 20.89 -24.62
C SER A 120 -2.89 19.63 -23.96
N VAL A 121 -3.15 18.59 -24.75
CA VAL A 121 -3.73 17.32 -24.26
C VAL A 121 -2.94 16.75 -23.07
N ARG A 122 -1.60 16.75 -23.13
CA ARG A 122 -0.74 16.23 -22.05
C ARG A 122 -0.69 17.14 -20.83
N GLU A 123 -0.67 18.45 -21.03
CA GLU A 123 -0.74 19.42 -19.93
C GLU A 123 -2.07 19.30 -19.19
N ARG A 124 -3.18 19.21 -19.93
CA ARG A 124 -4.53 19.06 -19.40
C ARG A 124 -4.68 17.77 -18.62
N GLU A 125 -4.27 16.64 -19.20
CA GLU A 125 -4.33 15.32 -18.57
C GLU A 125 -3.55 15.30 -17.23
N CYS A 126 -2.32 15.83 -17.22
CA CYS A 126 -1.53 15.92 -15.98
C CYS A 126 -2.14 16.90 -14.96
N TYR A 127 -2.76 17.99 -15.42
CA TYR A 127 -3.40 18.98 -14.56
C TYR A 127 -4.66 18.43 -13.90
N GLU A 128 -5.53 17.76 -14.66
CA GLU A 128 -6.75 17.11 -14.15
C GLU A 128 -6.42 16.00 -13.15
N LEU A 129 -5.42 15.16 -13.44
CA LEU A 129 -5.00 14.09 -12.52
C LEU A 129 -4.43 14.65 -11.22
N HIS A 130 -3.65 15.75 -11.28
CA HIS A 130 -3.03 16.33 -10.10
C HIS A 130 -4.02 17.16 -9.26
N HIS A 131 -4.77 18.07 -9.88
CA HIS A 131 -5.63 19.02 -9.17
C HIS A 131 -7.09 18.57 -9.06
N GLY A 132 -7.60 17.80 -10.02
CA GLY A 132 -8.96 17.25 -9.98
C GLY A 132 -9.04 15.97 -9.15
N MET A 133 -8.10 15.05 -9.34
CA MET A 133 -8.10 13.73 -8.70
C MET A 133 -7.09 13.58 -7.55
N SER A 134 -6.30 14.62 -7.26
CA SER A 134 -5.34 14.67 -6.15
C SER A 134 -4.23 13.60 -6.19
N TYR A 135 -3.86 13.10 -7.37
CA TYR A 135 -2.71 12.18 -7.50
C TYR A 135 -1.39 12.91 -7.29
N SER A 136 -0.41 12.23 -6.70
CA SER A 136 0.96 12.73 -6.61
C SER A 136 1.65 12.70 -7.99
N LEU A 137 2.65 13.55 -8.19
CA LEU A 137 3.42 13.60 -9.44
C LEU A 137 4.11 12.26 -9.77
N SER A 138 4.42 11.44 -8.76
CA SER A 138 5.00 10.11 -8.95
C SER A 138 3.96 9.12 -9.47
N GLU A 139 2.76 9.10 -8.88
CA GLU A 139 1.66 8.21 -9.30
C GLU A 139 1.19 8.55 -10.72
N ILE A 140 1.12 9.85 -11.06
CA ILE A 140 0.78 10.28 -12.43
C ILE A 140 1.85 9.83 -13.42
N ALA A 141 3.12 9.89 -13.04
CA ALA A 141 4.23 9.46 -13.89
C ALA A 141 4.17 7.96 -14.17
N GLU A 142 3.84 7.14 -13.16
CA GLU A 142 3.60 5.71 -13.32
C GLU A 142 2.38 5.43 -14.19
N LEU A 143 1.26 6.12 -13.97
CA LEU A 143 0.01 5.97 -14.72
C LEU A 143 0.19 6.29 -16.21
N LEU A 144 0.94 7.35 -16.53
CA LEU A 144 1.17 7.81 -17.89
C LEU A 144 2.42 7.20 -18.55
N GLY A 145 3.20 6.39 -17.81
CA GLY A 145 4.43 5.76 -18.31
C GLY A 145 5.54 6.76 -18.65
N VAL A 146 5.60 7.89 -17.96
CA VAL A 146 6.59 8.96 -18.19
C VAL A 146 7.45 9.21 -16.94
N LYS A 147 8.50 10.03 -17.06
CA LYS A 147 9.32 10.40 -15.91
C LYS A 147 8.60 11.46 -15.06
N LYS A 148 8.77 11.41 -13.73
CA LYS A 148 8.23 12.40 -12.78
C LYS A 148 8.56 13.85 -13.16
N GLY A 149 9.79 14.12 -13.60
CA GLY A 149 10.21 15.46 -14.03
C GLY A 149 9.44 15.97 -15.25
N THR A 150 9.01 15.07 -16.14
CA THR A 150 8.18 15.40 -17.30
C THR A 150 6.77 15.83 -16.86
N VAL A 151 6.15 15.06 -15.94
CA VAL A 151 4.84 15.41 -15.35
C VAL A 151 4.93 16.77 -14.62
N GLN A 152 5.98 16.98 -13.83
CA GLN A 152 6.21 18.25 -13.14
C GLN A 152 6.26 19.43 -14.11
N GLY A 153 6.96 19.28 -15.25
CA GLY A 153 7.03 20.31 -16.28
C GLY A 153 5.68 20.61 -16.93
N TYR A 154 4.87 19.58 -17.21
CA TYR A 154 3.53 19.74 -17.75
C TYR A 154 2.59 20.45 -16.75
N VAL A 155 2.60 20.05 -15.48
CA VAL A 155 1.79 20.69 -14.43
C VAL A 155 2.20 22.16 -14.22
N GLN A 156 3.51 22.47 -14.24
CA GLN A 156 3.98 23.85 -14.08
C GLN A 156 3.60 24.73 -15.27
N THR A 157 3.72 24.23 -16.50
CA THR A 157 3.34 24.98 -17.70
C THR A 157 1.82 25.19 -17.75
N ALA A 158 1.03 24.17 -17.40
CA ALA A 158 -0.41 24.28 -17.27
C ALA A 158 -0.81 25.35 -16.25
N ASN A 159 -0.20 25.33 -15.06
CA ASN A 159 -0.45 26.33 -14.02
C ASN A 159 -0.15 27.76 -14.50
N LYS A 160 0.96 27.98 -15.22
CA LYS A 160 1.29 29.30 -15.79
C LYS A 160 0.21 29.79 -16.76
N LYS A 161 -0.27 28.91 -17.66
CA LYS A 161 -1.33 29.24 -18.63
C LYS A 161 -2.65 29.57 -17.92
N VAL A 162 -3.02 28.81 -16.90
CA VAL A 162 -4.22 29.06 -16.08
C VAL A 162 -4.15 30.41 -15.38
N VAL A 163 -3.01 30.75 -14.77
CA VAL A 163 -2.79 32.05 -14.11
C VAL A 163 -2.87 33.20 -15.10
N GLN A 164 -2.25 33.06 -16.27
CA GLN A 164 -2.29 34.06 -17.33
C GLN A 164 -3.73 34.28 -17.85
N ALA A 165 -4.48 33.20 -18.05
CA ALA A 165 -5.87 33.28 -18.50
C ALA A 165 -6.78 33.99 -17.46
N LYS A 166 -6.52 33.81 -16.16
CA LYS A 166 -7.21 34.56 -15.09
C LYS A 166 -6.95 36.07 -15.16
N GLN A 167 -5.72 36.49 -15.47
CA GLN A 167 -5.33 37.91 -15.52
C GLN A 167 -5.92 38.65 -16.74
N CYS A 168 -6.05 37.97 -17.89
CA CYS A 168 -6.69 38.54 -19.08
C CYS A 168 -8.21 38.65 -18.94
N GLY A 169 -8.85 37.82 -18.10
CA GLY A 169 -10.29 37.88 -17.83
C GLY A 169 -10.72 39.03 -16.92
N SER A 170 -9.82 39.57 -16.09
CA SER A 170 -10.12 40.65 -15.13
C SER A 170 -9.83 42.06 -15.65
N THR A 171 -9.36 42.21 -16.89
CA THR A 171 -9.01 43.49 -17.51
C THR A 171 -10.03 43.97 -18.55
N GLY A 172 -11.16 43.26 -18.65
CA GLY A 172 -12.26 43.55 -19.58
C GLY A 172 -13.60 43.88 -18.92
N GLU A 173 -13.58 44.38 -17.67
CA GLU A 173 -14.72 45.02 -17.00
C GLU A 173 -14.41 46.49 -16.71
#